data_AF-A0A0B7A8C1-F1
#
_entry.id   AF-A0A0B7A8C1-F1
#
_cell.length_a   1.000
_cell.length_b   1.000
_cell.length_c   1.000
_cell.angle_alpha   90.00
_cell.angle_beta   90.00
_cell.angle_gamma   90.00
#
_symmetry.space_group_name_H-M   'P 1'
#
loop_
_entity.id
_entity.type
_entity.pdbx_description
1 polymer ?
#
loop_
_entity_poly.entity_id
_entity_poly.type
_entity_poly.pdbx_seq_one_letter_code
_entity_poly.pdbx_strand_id
1 'polypeptide(L)'
;MFLGEIEEILDVIEPSQFQRIEEDLFRQIAKCVSSPHFQVAERALYFWNNEYIMNLIEENSNVVLPIMFPALYRISKEHWNQTIVALVYNVLKTFMEMNSKLFDELTANYKSERQKEKKKEKDREDLWKKLDRLEMSNRRNKKS
;
A
#
# COMPACT_ATOMS: atom_id res chain seq x y z
N MET A 1 -3.12 11.00 -19.03
CA MET A 1 -4.41 10.70 -19.68
C MET A 1 -5.40 10.21 -18.62
N PHE A 2 -5.50 8.92 -18.30
CA PHE A 2 -6.51 8.42 -17.33
C PHE A 2 -6.47 9.02 -15.92
N LEU A 3 -5.32 9.15 -15.26
CA LEU A 3 -5.27 9.78 -13.92
C LEU A 3 -5.71 11.25 -13.95
N GLY A 4 -5.51 11.94 -15.06
CA GLY A 4 -6.01 13.32 -15.22
C GLY A 4 -7.51 13.36 -15.41
N GLU A 5 -8.05 12.50 -16.27
CA GLU A 5 -9.50 12.39 -16.48
C GLU A 5 -10.22 11.96 -15.19
N ILE A 6 -9.62 11.08 -14.38
CA ILE A 6 -10.17 10.70 -13.08
C ILE A 6 -10.24 11.92 -12.15
N GLU A 7 -9.20 12.75 -12.11
CA GLU A 7 -9.23 13.98 -11.31
C GLU A 7 -10.33 14.93 -11.76
N GLU A 8 -10.46 15.17 -13.08
CA GLU A 8 -11.53 16.01 -13.65
C GLU A 8 -12.93 15.47 -13.32
N ILE A 9 -13.12 14.15 -13.30
CA ILE A 9 -14.38 13.53 -12.89
C ILE A 9 -14.61 13.72 -11.39
N LEU A 10 -13.57 13.55 -10.56
CA LEU A 10 -13.66 13.73 -9.12
C LEU A 10 -13.94 15.19 -8.75
N ASP A 11 -13.54 16.18 -9.55
CA ASP A 11 -13.85 17.60 -9.29
C ASP A 11 -15.35 17.93 -9.36
N VAL A 12 -16.13 17.12 -10.06
CA VAL A 12 -17.57 17.33 -10.24
C VAL A 12 -18.43 16.21 -9.63
N ILE A 13 -17.80 15.20 -9.02
CA ILE A 13 -18.52 14.08 -8.42
C ILE A 13 -19.27 14.53 -7.18
N GLU A 14 -20.51 14.06 -6.99
CA GLU A 14 -21.21 14.28 -5.73
C GLU A 14 -20.67 13.33 -4.64
N PRO A 15 -20.65 13.73 -3.35
CA PRO A 15 -20.18 12.85 -2.27
C PRO A 15 -20.88 11.49 -2.21
N SER A 16 -22.20 11.46 -2.50
CA SER A 16 -22.99 10.23 -2.55
C SER A 16 -22.58 9.27 -3.68
N GLN A 17 -22.09 9.82 -4.79
CA GLN A 17 -21.59 9.05 -5.92
C GLN A 17 -20.17 8.54 -5.64
N PHE A 18 -19.35 9.37 -5.00
CA PHE A 18 -17.99 9.00 -4.57
C PHE A 18 -17.99 7.78 -3.66
N GLN A 19 -18.86 7.75 -2.63
CA GLN A 19 -19.00 6.61 -1.70
C GLN A 19 -19.30 5.27 -2.39
N ARG A 20 -19.89 5.30 -3.60
CA ARG A 20 -20.20 4.08 -4.35
C ARG A 20 -18.98 3.48 -5.06
N ILE A 21 -17.93 4.29 -5.29
CA ILE A 21 -16.76 3.91 -6.07
C ILE A 21 -15.45 3.99 -5.29
N GLU A 22 -15.44 4.63 -4.12
CA GLU A 22 -14.22 4.97 -3.38
C GLU A 22 -13.32 3.76 -3.12
N GLU A 23 -13.88 2.60 -2.78
CA GLU A 23 -13.08 1.41 -2.51
C GLU A 23 -12.30 0.95 -3.75
N ASP A 24 -13.00 0.77 -4.87
CA ASP A 24 -12.39 0.26 -6.11
C ASP A 24 -11.43 1.30 -6.71
N LEU A 25 -11.82 2.57 -6.65
CA LEU A 25 -10.99 3.69 -7.08
C LEU A 25 -9.68 3.72 -6.30
N PHE A 26 -9.72 3.78 -4.97
CA PHE A 26 -8.52 3.89 -4.16
C PHE A 26 -7.68 2.61 -4.14
N ARG A 27 -8.27 1.43 -4.38
CA ARG A 27 -7.49 0.21 -4.67
C ARG A 27 -6.65 0.38 -5.94
N GLN A 28 -7.17 1.04 -6.96
CA GLN A 28 -6.42 1.33 -8.18
C GLN A 28 -5.40 2.44 -7.98
N ILE A 29 -5.74 3.53 -7.28
CA ILE A 29 -4.79 4.60 -6.94
C ILE A 29 -3.62 4.06 -6.10
N ALA A 30 -3.87 3.17 -5.15
CA ALA A 30 -2.82 2.51 -4.36
C ALA A 30 -1.80 1.75 -5.24
N LYS A 31 -2.26 1.10 -6.32
CA LYS A 31 -1.39 0.45 -7.31
C LYS A 31 -0.60 1.48 -8.12
N CYS A 32 -1.23 2.58 -8.54
CA CYS A 32 -0.57 3.66 -9.27
C CYS A 32 0.54 4.32 -8.43
N VAL A 33 0.27 4.62 -7.16
CA VAL A 33 1.28 5.14 -6.21
C VAL A 33 2.41 4.14 -5.99
N SER A 34 2.10 2.84 -6.00
CA SER A 34 3.12 1.78 -5.90
C SER A 34 3.88 1.50 -7.19
N SER A 35 3.59 2.22 -8.28
CA SER A 35 4.22 1.98 -9.58
C SER A 35 5.72 2.29 -9.52
N PRO A 36 6.59 1.45 -10.10
CA PRO A 36 8.02 1.77 -10.22
C PRO A 36 8.28 2.92 -11.21
N HIS A 37 7.29 3.24 -12.05
CA HIS A 37 7.37 4.33 -13.03
C HIS A 37 7.03 5.66 -12.38
N PHE A 38 8.04 6.51 -12.17
CA PHE A 38 7.90 7.73 -11.35
C PHE A 38 6.77 8.66 -11.83
N GLN A 39 6.59 8.86 -13.14
CA GLN A 39 5.51 9.75 -13.64
C GLN A 39 4.11 9.25 -13.29
N VAL A 40 3.91 7.93 -13.14
CA VAL A 40 2.61 7.36 -12.74
C VAL A 40 2.39 7.57 -11.26
N ALA A 41 3.41 7.29 -10.44
CA ALA A 41 3.34 7.48 -8.99
C ALA A 41 3.14 8.96 -8.63
N GLU A 42 3.92 9.85 -9.25
CA GLU A 42 3.83 11.31 -9.06
C GLU A 42 2.43 11.82 -9.43
N ARG A 43 1.92 11.45 -10.62
CA ARG A 43 0.62 11.93 -11.07
C ARG A 43 -0.53 11.49 -10.16
N ALA A 44 -0.44 10.29 -9.58
CA ALA A 44 -1.41 9.80 -8.61
C ALA A 44 -1.30 10.51 -7.26
N LEU A 45 -0.08 10.81 -6.79
CA LEU A 45 0.15 11.53 -5.54
C LEU A 45 -0.33 13.00 -5.60
N TYR A 46 -0.43 13.59 -6.79
CA TYR A 46 -0.97 14.95 -6.95
C TYR A 46 -2.47 15.08 -6.70
N PHE A 47 -3.22 13.98 -6.55
CA PHE A 47 -4.61 14.06 -6.10
C PHE A 47 -4.74 14.71 -4.72
N TRP A 48 -3.70 14.60 -3.87
CA TRP A 48 -3.66 15.24 -2.55
C TRP A 48 -3.46 16.76 -2.60
N ASN A 49 -3.17 17.33 -3.77
CA ASN A 49 -3.08 18.78 -3.93
C ASN A 49 -4.44 19.41 -4.27
N ASN A 50 -5.44 18.60 -4.61
CA ASN A 50 -6.77 19.05 -4.95
C ASN A 50 -7.64 19.13 -3.68
N GLU A 51 -8.07 20.32 -3.32
CA GLU A 51 -8.83 20.56 -2.08
C GLU A 51 -10.16 19.80 -2.05
N TYR A 52 -10.86 19.67 -3.18
CA TYR A 52 -12.14 18.97 -3.21
C TYR A 52 -11.96 17.46 -3.00
N ILE A 53 -10.98 16.86 -3.70
CA ILE A 53 -10.62 15.45 -3.49
C ILE A 53 -10.17 15.22 -2.05
N MET A 54 -9.39 16.15 -1.48
CA MET A 54 -8.95 16.06 -0.09
C MET A 54 -10.12 16.05 0.90
N ASN A 55 -11.13 16.90 0.69
CA ASN A 55 -12.34 16.91 1.52
C ASN A 55 -13.13 15.59 1.39
N LEU A 56 -13.28 15.06 0.18
CA LEU A 56 -13.92 13.75 -0.03
C LEU A 56 -13.17 12.62 0.70
N ILE A 57 -11.84 12.66 0.70
CA ILE A 57 -11.01 11.68 1.41
C ILE A 57 -11.16 11.85 2.94
N GLU A 58 -11.23 13.08 3.44
CA GLU A 58 -11.41 13.36 4.87
C GLU A 58 -12.71 12.78 5.41
N GLU A 59 -13.82 13.06 4.74
CA GLU A 59 -15.15 12.57 5.10
C GLU A 59 -15.25 11.04 5.08
N ASN A 60 -14.45 10.38 4.23
CA ASN A 60 -14.46 8.93 4.06
C ASN A 60 -13.14 8.25 4.49
N SER A 61 -12.41 8.89 5.40
CA SER A 61 -11.07 8.44 5.84
C SER A 61 -11.05 7.02 6.41
N ASN A 62 -12.15 6.57 7.03
CA ASN A 62 -12.29 5.20 7.55
C ASN A 62 -12.23 4.11 6.47
N VAL A 63 -12.51 4.46 5.21
CA VAL A 63 -12.48 3.54 4.05
C VAL A 63 -11.19 3.74 3.26
N VAL A 64 -10.87 4.99 2.91
CA VAL A 64 -9.74 5.32 2.03
C VAL A 64 -8.38 5.02 2.70
N LEU A 65 -8.23 5.39 3.98
CA LEU A 65 -6.94 5.34 4.67
C LEU A 65 -6.43 3.89 4.84
N PRO A 66 -7.25 2.89 5.25
CA PRO A 66 -6.82 1.48 5.28
C PRO A 66 -6.38 0.91 3.92
N ILE A 67 -6.95 1.38 2.82
CA ILE A 67 -6.60 0.93 1.46
C ILE A 67 -5.26 1.52 1.01
N MET A 68 -5.07 2.81 1.25
CA MET A 68 -3.89 3.54 0.79
C MET A 68 -2.66 3.31 1.67
N PHE A 69 -2.86 3.13 2.98
CA PHE A 69 -1.78 3.09 3.97
C PHE A 69 -0.71 2.03 3.66
N PRO A 70 -1.03 0.75 3.37
CA PRO A 70 -0.01 -0.26 3.10
C PRO A 70 0.87 0.08 1.89
N ALA A 71 0.27 0.66 0.85
CA ALA A 71 0.99 1.09 -0.35
C ALA A 71 1.94 2.24 -0.03
N LEU A 72 1.44 3.32 0.57
CA LEU A 72 2.24 4.49 0.94
C LEU A 72 3.37 4.14 1.91
N TYR A 73 3.08 3.36 2.95
CA TYR A 73 4.05 3.00 3.98
C TYR A 73 5.16 2.07 3.47
N ARG A 74 4.90 1.26 2.44
CA ARG A 74 5.92 0.49 1.73
C ARG A 74 6.80 1.40 0.87
N ILE A 75 6.17 2.25 0.05
CA ILE A 75 6.86 3.12 -0.91
C ILE A 75 7.76 4.14 -0.21
N SER A 76 7.37 4.65 0.96
CA SER A 76 8.19 5.56 1.76
C SER A 76 9.53 4.96 2.23
N LYS A 77 9.68 3.63 2.17
CA LYS A 77 10.90 2.90 2.58
C LYS A 77 11.67 2.28 1.42
N GLU A 78 10.98 1.89 0.36
CA GLU A 78 11.53 1.00 -0.68
C GLU A 78 11.66 1.68 -2.05
N HIS A 79 11.11 2.87 -2.26
CA HIS A 79 11.13 3.51 -3.58
C HIS A 79 12.49 4.14 -3.91
N TRP A 80 12.93 3.96 -5.15
CA TRP A 80 14.26 4.40 -5.61
C TRP A 80 14.36 5.92 -5.81
N ASN A 81 13.26 6.56 -6.24
CA ASN A 81 13.20 8.00 -6.50
C ASN A 81 12.86 8.77 -5.21
N GLN A 82 13.76 9.65 -4.77
CA GLN A 82 13.63 10.43 -3.55
C GLN A 82 12.50 11.47 -3.60
N THR A 83 12.16 12.01 -4.77
CA THR A 83 11.04 12.94 -4.92
C THR A 83 9.71 12.25 -4.63
N ILE A 84 9.53 11.02 -5.14
CA ILE A 84 8.35 10.21 -4.85
C ILE A 84 8.27 9.89 -3.35
N VAL A 85 9.41 9.54 -2.73
CA VAL A 85 9.49 9.29 -1.29
C VAL A 85 9.03 10.54 -0.50
N ALA A 86 9.50 11.73 -0.88
CA ALA A 86 9.09 12.98 -0.23
C ALA A 86 7.58 13.27 -0.37
N LEU A 87 7.02 13.09 -1.58
CA LEU A 87 5.58 13.25 -1.82
C LEU A 87 4.76 12.26 -0.98
N VAL A 88 5.20 11.01 -0.89
CA VAL A 88 4.54 10.00 -0.05
C VAL A 88 4.60 10.37 1.43
N TYR A 89 5.71 10.93 1.92
CA TYR A 89 5.78 11.42 3.31
C TYR A 89 4.79 12.56 3.57
N ASN A 90 4.62 13.49 2.62
CA ASN A 90 3.60 14.54 2.73
C ASN A 90 2.21 13.93 2.86
N VAL A 91 1.86 12.98 1.98
CA VAL A 91 0.56 12.28 2.02
C VAL A 91 0.36 11.53 3.35
N LEU A 92 1.37 10.80 3.82
CA LEU A 92 1.31 10.10 5.11
C LEU A 92 1.11 11.07 6.28
N LYS A 93 1.75 12.23 6.24
CA LYS A 93 1.57 13.28 7.25
C LYS A 93 0.14 13.81 7.23
N THR A 94 -0.42 14.11 6.07
CA THR A 94 -1.81 14.55 5.92
C THR A 94 -2.79 13.51 6.48
N PHE A 95 -2.57 12.23 6.22
CA PHE A 95 -3.39 11.16 6.80
C PHE A 95 -3.28 11.04 8.32
N MET A 96 -2.10 11.31 8.88
CA MET A 96 -1.92 11.36 10.33
C MET A 96 -2.65 12.55 10.95
N GLU A 97 -2.63 13.71 10.30
CA GLU A 97 -3.34 14.91 10.75
C GLU A 97 -4.87 14.73 10.69
N MET A 98 -5.35 14.04 9.66
CA MET A 98 -6.76 13.74 9.43
C MET A 98 -7.35 12.75 10.43
N ASN A 99 -6.67 11.62 10.69
CA ASN A 99 -7.14 10.60 11.63
C ASN A 99 -5.98 9.87 12.29
N SER A 100 -5.39 10.52 13.30
CA SER A 100 -4.21 10.03 14.03
C SER A 100 -4.43 8.65 14.66
N LYS A 101 -5.61 8.42 15.26
CA LYS A 101 -5.94 7.14 15.90
C LYS A 101 -5.94 5.99 14.88
N LEU A 102 -6.65 6.15 13.77
CA LEU A 102 -6.69 5.12 12.72
C LEU A 102 -5.32 4.92 12.09
N PHE A 103 -4.56 5.99 11.88
CA PHE A 103 -3.19 5.92 11.35
C PHE A 103 -2.26 5.10 12.26
N ASP A 104 -2.33 5.30 13.57
CA ASP A 104 -1.55 4.55 14.56
C ASP A 104 -1.94 3.07 14.60
N GLU A 105 -3.25 2.77 14.56
CA GLU A 105 -3.77 1.41 14.48
C GLU A 105 -3.27 0.68 13.23
N LEU A 106 -3.34 1.32 12.06
CA LEU A 106 -2.85 0.76 10.79
C LEU A 106 -1.33 0.59 10.80
N THR A 107 -0.59 1.52 11.40
CA THR A 107 0.86 1.40 11.57
C THR A 107 1.23 0.18 12.41
N ALA A 108 0.53 -0.03 13.53
CA ALA A 108 0.74 -1.19 14.40
C ALA A 108 0.37 -2.51 13.68
N ASN A 109 -0.78 -2.55 13.01
CA ASN A 109 -1.25 -3.70 12.25
C ASN A 109 -0.27 -4.07 11.12
N TYR A 110 0.18 -3.09 10.33
CA TYR A 110 1.14 -3.31 9.25
C TYR A 110 2.46 -3.89 9.76
N LYS A 111 2.99 -3.38 10.88
CA LYS A 111 4.22 -3.92 11.50
C LYS A 111 4.01 -5.36 11.98
N SER A 112 2.86 -5.65 12.60
CA SER A 112 2.51 -7.00 13.08
C SER A 112 2.41 -8.00 11.92
N GLU A 113 1.69 -7.65 10.85
CA GLU A 113 1.54 -8.50 9.68
C GLU A 113 2.89 -8.78 8.99
N ARG A 114 3.74 -7.75 8.81
CA ARG A 114 5.10 -7.94 8.28
C ARG A 114 5.95 -8.87 9.13
N GLN A 115 5.82 -8.84 10.46
CA GLN A 115 6.53 -9.77 11.35
C GLN A 115 6.01 -11.20 11.20
N LYS A 116 4.68 -11.38 11.11
CA LYS A 116 4.07 -12.69 10.88
C LYS A 116 4.48 -13.28 9.53
N GLU A 117 4.51 -12.48 8.46
CA GLU A 117 4.96 -12.89 7.14
C GLU A 117 6.41 -13.37 7.15
N LYS A 118 7.32 -12.60 7.76
CA LYS A 118 8.74 -12.99 7.91
C LYS A 118 8.89 -14.29 8.69
N LYS A 119 8.09 -14.49 9.74
CA LYS A 119 8.11 -15.74 10.51
C LYS A 119 7.64 -16.93 9.67
N LYS A 120 6.52 -16.79 8.94
CA LYS A 120 6.00 -17.83 8.04
C LYS A 120 7.02 -18.20 6.96
N GLU A 121 7.71 -17.21 6.40
CA GLU A 121 8.76 -17.44 5.40
C GLU A 121 9.93 -18.24 5.98
N LYS A 122 10.39 -17.88 7.19
CA LYS A 122 11.44 -18.64 7.89
C LYS A 122 11.01 -20.07 8.22
N ASP A 123 9.80 -20.26 8.72
CA ASP A 123 9.26 -21.59 9.05
C ASP A 123 9.18 -22.47 7.78
N ARG A 124 8.80 -21.86 6.64
CA ARG A 124 8.80 -22.51 5.33
C ARG A 124 10.22 -22.90 4.89
N GLU A 125 11.20 -22.00 4.99
CA GLU A 125 12.60 -22.32 4.67
C GLU A 125 13.17 -23.44 5.53
N ASP A 126 12.88 -23.44 6.83
CA ASP A 126 13.34 -24.47 7.75
C ASP A 126 12.70 -25.83 7.46
N LEU A 127 11.43 -25.84 7.02
CA LEU A 127 10.76 -27.05 6.54
C LEU A 127 11.43 -27.59 5.27
N TRP A 128 11.70 -26.73 4.27
CA TRP A 128 12.41 -27.13 3.05
C TRP A 128 13.80 -27.71 3.35
N LYS A 129 14.58 -27.07 4.22
CA LYS A 129 15.90 -27.57 4.65
C LYS A 129 15.83 -28.93 5.36
N LYS A 130 14.74 -29.23 6.05
CA LYS A 130 14.52 -30.55 6.68
C LYS A 130 14.19 -31.61 5.63
N LEU A 131 13.33 -31.30 4.66
CA LEU A 131 12.98 -32.19 3.55
C LEU A 131 14.22 -32.54 2.71
N ASP A 132 15.06 -31.57 2.38
CA ASP A 132 16.29 -31.79 1.62
C ASP A 132 17.26 -32.76 2.33
N ARG A 133 17.40 -32.61 3.66
CA ARG A 133 18.24 -33.51 4.47
C ARG A 133 17.69 -34.94 4.49
N LEU A 134 16.36 -35.09 4.61
CA LEU A 134 15.70 -36.39 4.61
C LEU A 134 15.83 -37.07 3.23
N GLU A 135 15.68 -36.32 2.14
CA GLU A 135 15.87 -36.84 0.79
C GLU A 135 17.32 -37.32 0.57
N MET A 136 18.31 -36.52 0.98
CA MET A 136 19.73 -36.89 0.88
C MET A 136 20.06 -38.16 1.69
N SER A 137 19.49 -38.31 2.88
CA SER A 137 19.66 -39.52 3.70
C SER A 137 19.03 -40.75 3.04
N ASN A 138 17.81 -40.64 2.52
CA ASN A 138 17.14 -41.74 1.82
C ASN A 138 17.86 -42.15 0.52
N ARG A 139 18.43 -41.20 -0.23
CA ARG A 139 19.24 -41.50 -1.43
C ARG A 139 20.54 -42.21 -1.08
N ARG A 140 21.17 -41.90 0.06
CA ARG A 140 22.35 -42.62 0.56
C ARG A 140 22.01 -44.05 0.98
N ASN A 141 20.91 -44.24 1.70
CA ASN A 141 20.48 -45.56 2.16
C ASN A 141 20.04 -46.50 1.02
N LYS A 142 19.57 -45.97 -0.13
CA LYS A 142 19.23 -46.77 -1.32
C LYS A 142 20.44 -47.19 -2.18
N LYS A 143 21.63 -46.63 -1.95
CA LYS A 143 22.85 -46.94 -2.72
C LYS A 143 23.81 -47.89 -1.99
N SER A 144 23.51 -48.22 -0.73
CA SER A 144 24.16 -49.29 0.04
C SER A 144 23.34 -50.56 -0.01
#